data_AF-A0A183PDC0-F1
#
_entry.id   AF-A0A183PDC0-F1
#
_cell.length_a   1.000
_cell.length_b   1.000
_cell.length_c   1.000
_cell.angle_alpha   90.00
_cell.angle_beta   90.00
_cell.angle_gamma   90.00
#
_symmetry.space_group_name_H-M   'P 1'
#
loop_
_entity.id
_entity.type
_entity.pdbx_description
1 polymer ?
#
loop_
_entity_poly.entity_id
_entity_poly.type
_entity_poly.pdbx_seq_one_letter_code
_entity_poly.pdbx_strand_id
1 'polypeptide(L)'
;MSFQPASSSSSSPYYSSDVSNSNYLTHTNTDLSDNHVDREYFQQKIYYYLNELRNFVQQAPFDIQTGISEDMITQLAHILAEGKIFPTVSELVSSQRVEEQILHKQLIDLRAEQSACRSSLRRKHKEEMSMNASRPHHLPVLQKEHEQEMH
;
A
#
# COMPACT_ATOMS: atom_id res chain seq x y z
N MET A 1 -13.16 63.72 -44.49
CA MET A 1 -13.12 64.47 -43.22
C MET A 1 -12.32 63.59 -42.26
N SER A 2 -11.00 63.70 -42.21
CA SER A 2 -10.18 64.77 -41.59
C SER A 2 -10.36 64.82 -40.08
N PHE A 3 -9.22 64.81 -39.38
CA PHE A 3 -8.93 65.24 -37.99
C PHE A 3 -8.76 64.15 -36.90
N GLN A 4 -7.48 63.79 -36.66
CA GLN A 4 -6.87 63.76 -35.30
C GLN A 4 -6.88 65.21 -34.71
N PRO A 5 -6.64 65.50 -33.40
CA PRO A 5 -5.80 64.79 -32.41
C PRO A 5 -6.29 64.88 -30.93
N ALA A 6 -5.52 64.37 -29.96
CA ALA A 6 -5.05 65.11 -28.75
C ALA A 6 -4.65 64.18 -27.59
N SER A 7 -3.45 64.42 -27.07
CA SER A 7 -2.91 63.93 -25.80
C SER A 7 -3.55 64.61 -24.59
N SER A 8 -3.77 63.86 -23.51
CA SER A 8 -4.06 64.41 -22.19
C SER A 8 -3.34 63.65 -21.08
N SER A 9 -2.32 64.30 -20.52
CA SER A 9 -1.69 64.02 -19.23
C SER A 9 -2.33 64.90 -18.15
N SER A 10 -2.73 64.32 -17.02
CA SER A 10 -3.15 64.99 -15.77
C SER A 10 -3.77 63.92 -14.87
N SER A 11 -3.61 63.83 -13.56
CA SER A 11 -2.77 64.42 -12.51
C SER A 11 -3.13 63.62 -11.24
N SER A 12 -2.20 63.57 -10.30
CA SER A 12 -2.18 62.87 -9.00
C SER A 12 -3.45 63.05 -8.12
N PRO A 13 -3.65 62.23 -7.07
CA PRO A 13 -3.37 62.80 -5.75
C PRO A 13 -2.78 61.87 -4.67
N TYR A 14 -1.79 62.42 -3.99
CA TYR A 14 -1.55 62.39 -2.53
C TYR A 14 -1.39 61.04 -1.80
N TYR A 15 -0.12 60.78 -1.45
CA TYR A 15 0.27 60.22 -0.16
C TYR A 15 -0.36 61.07 0.96
N SER A 16 -1.20 60.46 1.80
CA SER A 16 -1.57 61.02 3.10
C SER A 16 -1.06 60.06 4.17
N SER A 17 -0.11 60.56 4.94
CA SER A 17 0.44 59.94 6.14
C SER A 17 -0.53 60.08 7.29
N ASP A 18 -0.92 58.96 7.91
CA ASP A 18 -1.29 58.96 9.32
C ASP A 18 -0.45 57.91 10.05
N VAL A 19 0.55 58.42 10.77
CA VAL A 19 1.25 57.69 11.82
C VAL A 19 0.43 57.84 13.09
N SER A 20 -0.17 56.74 13.55
CA SER A 20 -0.24 56.32 14.96
C SER A 20 -1.21 55.15 15.10
N ASN A 21 -0.73 53.94 15.36
CA ASN A 21 -0.74 53.40 16.72
C ASN A 21 -0.07 52.01 16.75
N SER A 22 0.69 51.81 17.81
CA SER A 22 1.43 50.58 18.10
C SER A 22 0.50 49.40 18.40
N ASN A 23 1.04 48.19 18.19
CA ASN A 23 0.59 46.87 18.68
C ASN A 23 -0.50 46.14 17.87
N TYR A 24 -0.12 45.46 16.77
CA TYR A 24 -0.66 44.13 16.47
C TYR A 24 0.39 43.26 15.74
N LEU A 25 0.89 42.26 16.48
CA LEU A 25 1.15 40.89 16.02
C LEU A 25 1.97 40.67 14.73
N THR A 26 3.29 40.54 14.89
CA THR A 26 4.15 39.80 13.95
C THR A 26 4.00 38.29 14.14
N HIS A 27 2.97 37.66 13.56
CA HIS A 27 2.83 36.19 13.54
C HIS A 27 2.29 35.65 12.20
N THR A 28 2.84 36.11 11.07
CA THR A 28 2.51 35.55 9.74
C THR A 28 3.72 35.36 8.81
N ASN A 29 4.93 35.77 9.20
CA ASN A 29 6.12 35.62 8.35
C ASN A 29 6.81 34.25 8.48
N THR A 30 6.61 33.52 9.58
CA THR A 30 7.33 32.26 9.84
C THR A 30 6.82 31.10 8.99
N ASP A 31 5.52 31.07 8.67
CA ASP A 31 4.87 29.94 7.98
C ASP A 31 5.16 29.93 6.46
N LEU A 32 5.33 31.10 5.86
CA LEU A 32 5.72 31.24 4.44
C LEU A 32 7.19 30.91 4.20
N SER A 33 8.08 31.22 5.16
CA SER A 33 9.48 30.83 5.08
C SER A 33 9.66 29.31 5.23
N ASP A 34 8.87 28.66 6.09
CA ASP A 34 8.99 27.21 6.35
C ASP A 34 8.60 26.40 5.11
N ASN A 35 7.47 26.75 4.48
CA ASN A 35 7.03 26.14 3.22
C ASN A 35 8.01 26.38 2.05
N HIS A 36 8.71 27.52 2.05
CA HIS A 36 9.72 27.82 1.04
C HIS A 36 10.97 26.96 1.23
N VAL A 37 11.45 26.83 2.47
CA VAL A 37 12.62 26.02 2.82
C VAL A 37 12.36 24.54 2.53
N ASP A 38 11.17 24.04 2.83
CA ASP A 38 10.78 22.66 2.50
C ASP A 38 10.74 22.41 0.98
N ARG A 39 10.23 23.38 0.21
CA ARG A 39 10.20 23.28 -1.25
C ARG A 39 11.59 23.36 -1.87
N GLU A 40 12.47 24.22 -1.33
CA GLU A 40 13.87 24.32 -1.75
C GLU A 40 14.64 23.04 -1.41
N TYR A 41 14.44 22.48 -0.22
CA TYR A 41 15.04 21.22 0.19
C TYR A 41 14.58 20.06 -0.70
N PHE A 42 13.27 19.98 -1.00
CA PHE A 42 12.73 18.99 -1.92
C PHE A 42 13.32 19.12 -3.32
N GLN A 43 13.45 20.35 -3.83
CA GLN A 43 14.06 20.63 -5.12
C GLN A 43 15.55 20.22 -5.14
N GLN A 44 16.32 20.54 -4.09
CA GLN A 44 17.72 20.10 -3.95
C GLN A 44 17.83 18.57 -3.97
N LYS A 45 16.90 17.89 -3.29
CA LYS A 45 16.84 16.43 -3.25
C LYS A 45 16.53 15.82 -4.63
N ILE A 46 15.61 16.43 -5.40
CA ILE A 46 15.34 16.04 -6.79
C ILE A 46 16.61 16.20 -7.63
N TYR A 47 17.28 17.34 -7.57
CA TYR A 47 18.49 17.58 -8.35
C TYR A 47 19.61 16.59 -8.00
N TYR A 48 19.78 16.27 -6.72
CA TYR A 48 20.70 15.25 -6.27
C TYR A 48 20.39 13.90 -6.92
N TYR A 49 19.16 13.39 -6.82
CA TYR A 49 18.79 12.11 -7.41
C TYR A 49 18.88 12.10 -8.93
N LEU A 50 18.52 13.21 -9.58
CA LEU A 50 18.56 13.31 -11.03
C LEU A 50 20.00 13.27 -11.55
N ASN A 51 20.95 13.90 -10.85
CA ASN A 51 22.37 13.79 -11.17
C ASN A 51 22.89 12.35 -10.97
N GLU A 52 22.56 11.73 -9.83
CA GLU A 52 22.97 10.35 -9.53
C GLU A 52 22.38 9.34 -10.54
N LEU A 53 21.10 9.47 -10.87
CA LEU A 53 20.43 8.60 -11.84
C LEU A 53 21.01 8.76 -13.24
N ARG A 54 21.30 10.00 -13.68
CA ARG A 54 21.98 10.22 -14.98
C ARG A 54 23.37 9.60 -14.99
N ASN A 55 24.15 9.77 -13.94
CA ASN A 55 25.48 9.16 -13.82
C ASN A 55 25.38 7.63 -13.82
N PHE A 56 24.36 7.06 -13.17
CA PHE A 56 24.10 5.63 -13.15
C PHE A 56 23.74 5.09 -14.54
N VAL A 57 22.86 5.78 -15.26
CA VAL A 57 22.48 5.42 -16.63
C VAL A 57 23.67 5.51 -17.58
N GLN A 58 24.51 6.55 -17.48
CA GLN A 58 25.72 6.69 -18.30
C GLN A 58 26.74 5.57 -18.12
N GLN A 59 26.76 4.93 -16.95
CA GLN A 59 27.63 3.79 -16.66
C GLN A 59 27.04 2.45 -17.14
N ALA A 60 25.76 2.43 -17.53
CA ALA A 60 25.11 1.22 -18.03
C ALA A 60 25.53 0.90 -19.48
N PRO A 61 25.40 -0.36 -19.94
CA PRO A 61 25.54 -0.72 -21.35
C PRO A 61 24.65 0.11 -22.28
N PHE A 62 25.12 0.35 -23.52
CA PHE A 62 24.42 1.19 -24.51
C PHE A 62 22.97 0.76 -24.78
N ASP A 63 22.70 -0.55 -24.82
CA ASP A 63 21.35 -1.09 -25.02
C ASP A 63 20.37 -0.62 -23.92
N ILE A 64 20.86 -0.47 -22.69
CA ILE A 64 20.07 0.00 -21.55
C ILE A 64 19.93 1.52 -21.60
N GLN A 65 21.00 2.24 -21.97
CA GLN A 65 20.96 3.70 -22.12
C GLN A 65 19.89 4.14 -23.12
N THR A 66 19.80 3.46 -24.27
CA THR A 66 18.81 3.80 -25.31
C THR A 66 17.36 3.48 -24.93
N GLY A 67 17.15 2.55 -23.98
CA GLY A 67 15.83 2.20 -23.47
C GLY A 67 15.31 3.12 -22.36
N ILE A 68 16.17 3.96 -21.78
CA ILE A 68 15.83 4.83 -20.65
C ILE A 68 15.65 6.27 -21.15
N SER A 69 14.41 6.77 -21.11
CA SER A 69 14.13 8.16 -21.46
C SER A 69 14.48 9.11 -20.31
N GLU A 70 14.82 10.34 -20.65
CA GLU A 70 15.08 11.41 -19.67
C GLU A 70 13.85 11.74 -18.82
N ASP A 71 12.65 11.61 -19.40
CA ASP A 71 11.39 11.76 -18.68
C ASP A 71 11.24 10.69 -17.59
N MET A 72 11.59 9.44 -17.88
CA MET A 72 11.57 8.36 -16.88
C MET A 72 12.56 8.62 -15.75
N ILE A 73 13.78 9.10 -16.05
CA ILE A 73 14.78 9.49 -15.04
C ILE A 73 14.23 10.60 -14.14
N THR A 74 13.59 11.60 -14.74
CA THR A 74 12.99 12.72 -14.02
C THR A 74 11.87 12.26 -13.10
N GLN A 75 10.97 11.40 -13.57
CA GLN A 75 9.90 10.81 -12.76
C GLN A 75 10.45 9.99 -11.59
N LEU A 76 11.47 9.16 -11.85
CA LEU A 76 12.14 8.38 -10.80
C LEU A 76 12.77 9.28 -9.73
N ALA A 77 13.42 10.37 -10.13
CA ALA A 77 13.98 11.34 -9.17
C ALA A 77 12.91 11.94 -8.25
N HIS A 78 11.72 12.25 -8.77
CA HIS A 78 10.61 12.77 -7.96
C HIS A 78 10.09 11.71 -6.97
N ILE A 79 9.90 10.47 -7.41
CA ILE A 79 9.44 9.36 -6.56
C ILE A 79 10.46 9.08 -5.44
N LEU A 80 11.75 9.10 -5.76
CA LEU A 80 12.82 8.92 -4.77
C LEU A 80 12.93 10.11 -3.82
N ALA A 81 12.75 11.34 -4.30
CA ALA A 81 12.75 12.54 -3.48
C ALA A 81 11.62 12.51 -2.44
N GLU A 82 10.43 12.02 -2.81
CA GLU A 82 9.32 11.82 -1.89
C GLU A 82 9.67 10.87 -0.73
N GLY A 83 10.55 9.89 -0.98
CA GLY A 83 11.13 9.04 0.07
C GLY A 83 10.16 8.02 0.68
N LYS A 84 8.94 7.89 0.15
CA LYS A 84 7.91 6.98 0.66
C LYS A 84 7.97 5.58 0.04
N ILE A 85 8.54 5.43 -1.16
CA ILE A 85 8.50 4.17 -1.88
C ILE A 85 9.15 3.01 -1.12
N PHE A 86 10.31 3.22 -0.49
CA PHE A 86 11.00 2.16 0.27
C PHE A 86 10.26 1.78 1.57
N PRO A 87 9.82 2.73 2.43
CA PRO A 87 8.93 2.41 3.54
C PRO A 87 7.67 1.66 3.12
N THR A 88 6.96 2.14 2.09
CA THR A 88 5.72 1.52 1.60
C THR A 88 5.96 0.08 1.14
N VAL A 89 7.02 -0.17 0.34
CA VAL A 89 7.36 -1.53 -0.12
C VAL A 89 7.76 -2.41 1.05
N SER A 90 8.53 -1.89 2.03
CA SER A 90 8.92 -2.64 3.23
C SER A 90 7.70 -3.04 4.08
N GLU A 91 6.75 -2.12 4.25
CA GLU A 91 5.49 -2.37 4.95
C GLU A 91 4.65 -3.42 4.22
N LEU A 92 4.52 -3.31 2.90
CA LEU A 92 3.80 -4.30 2.08
C LEU A 92 4.41 -5.70 2.20
N VAL A 93 5.73 -5.82 2.12
CA VAL A 93 6.44 -7.10 2.28
C VAL A 93 6.22 -7.66 3.68
N SER A 94 6.23 -6.81 4.71
CA SER A 94 5.96 -7.25 6.08
C SER A 94 4.53 -7.77 6.25
N SER A 95 3.55 -7.09 5.64
CA SER A 95 2.13 -7.47 5.65
C SER A 95 1.91 -8.81 4.95
N GLN A 96 2.47 -8.97 3.75
CA GLN A 96 2.43 -10.22 3.00
C GLN A 96 2.99 -11.38 3.83
N ARG A 97 4.14 -11.18 4.48
CA ARG A 97 4.77 -12.24 5.29
C ARG A 97 3.89 -12.67 6.47
N VAL A 98 3.20 -11.72 7.12
CA VAL A 98 2.27 -12.03 8.22
C VAL A 98 1.08 -12.83 7.69
N GLU A 99 0.51 -12.45 6.56
CA GLU A 99 -0.58 -13.18 5.92
C GLU A 99 -0.17 -14.62 5.56
N GLU A 100 1.00 -14.79 4.92
CA GLU A 100 1.54 -16.11 4.57
C GLU A 100 1.70 -17.00 5.82
N GLN A 101 2.17 -16.44 6.93
CA GLN A 101 2.29 -17.18 8.20
C GLN A 101 0.93 -17.62 8.74
N ILE A 102 -0.07 -16.75 8.68
CA ILE A 102 -1.44 -17.06 9.12
C ILE A 102 -2.04 -18.17 8.27
N LEU A 103 -1.99 -18.04 6.94
CA LEU A 103 -2.53 -19.02 6.00
C LEU A 103 -1.83 -20.38 6.14
N HIS A 104 -0.50 -20.37 6.29
CA HIS A 104 0.26 -21.58 6.50
C HIS A 104 -0.13 -22.28 7.81
N LYS A 105 -0.32 -21.53 8.90
CA LYS A 105 -0.81 -22.08 10.17
C LYS A 105 -2.21 -22.66 10.03
N GLN A 106 -3.14 -21.94 9.39
CA GLN A 106 -4.50 -22.43 9.15
C GLN A 106 -4.51 -23.73 8.35
N LEU A 107 -3.64 -23.85 7.33
CA LEU A 107 -3.50 -25.07 6.55
C LEU A 107 -3.01 -26.26 7.39
N ILE A 108 -2.02 -26.03 8.27
CA ILE A 108 -1.51 -27.06 9.18
C ILE A 108 -2.60 -27.50 10.15
N ASP A 109 -3.29 -26.56 10.77
CA ASP A 109 -4.33 -26.82 11.76
C ASP A 109 -5.49 -27.63 11.13
N LEU A 110 -5.93 -27.24 9.92
CA LEU A 110 -6.97 -27.95 9.18
C LEU A 110 -6.55 -29.39 8.83
N ARG A 111 -5.30 -29.60 8.41
CA ARG A 111 -4.79 -30.96 8.12
C ARG A 111 -4.72 -31.81 9.39
N ALA A 112 -4.32 -31.23 10.51
CA ALA A 112 -4.28 -31.91 11.79
C ALA A 112 -5.71 -32.32 12.23
N GLU A 113 -6.66 -31.41 12.13
CA GLU A 113 -8.08 -31.67 12.44
C GLU A 113 -8.66 -32.77 11.55
N GLN A 114 -8.41 -32.71 10.23
CA GLN A 114 -8.86 -33.74 9.30
C GLN A 114 -8.27 -35.12 9.65
N SER A 115 -6.98 -35.18 9.98
CA SER A 115 -6.32 -36.43 10.39
C SER A 115 -6.90 -36.98 11.69
N ALA A 116 -7.15 -36.13 12.68
CA ALA A 116 -7.78 -36.49 13.94
C ALA A 116 -9.21 -37.01 13.73
N CYS A 117 -10.02 -36.33 12.92
CA CYS A 117 -11.38 -36.75 12.58
C CYS A 117 -11.40 -38.12 11.89
N ARG A 118 -10.55 -38.33 10.87
CA ARG A 118 -10.44 -39.64 10.19
C ARG A 118 -10.02 -40.75 11.14
N SER A 119 -9.08 -40.47 12.04
CA SER A 119 -8.62 -41.46 13.03
C SER A 119 -9.72 -41.80 14.03
N SER A 120 -10.47 -40.80 14.50
CA SER A 120 -11.63 -40.98 15.39
C SER A 120 -12.72 -41.82 14.72
N LEU A 121 -13.08 -41.53 13.47
CA LEU A 121 -14.06 -42.30 12.70
C LEU A 121 -13.63 -43.76 12.50
N ARG A 122 -12.36 -44.00 12.13
CA ARG A 122 -11.82 -45.35 11.99
C ARG A 122 -11.84 -46.12 13.31
N ARG A 123 -11.51 -45.44 14.41
CA ARG A 123 -11.56 -46.04 15.75
C ARG A 123 -12.98 -46.43 16.12
N LYS A 124 -13.95 -45.51 16.00
CA LYS A 124 -15.38 -45.78 16.25
C LYS A 124 -15.89 -46.94 15.41
N HIS A 125 -15.59 -46.95 14.11
CA HIS A 125 -15.99 -48.05 13.22
C HIS A 125 -15.40 -49.39 13.68
N LYS A 126 -14.13 -49.43 14.09
CA LYS A 126 -13.51 -50.65 14.61
C LYS A 126 -14.14 -51.11 15.93
N GLU A 127 -14.47 -50.18 16.83
CA GLU A 127 -15.18 -50.44 18.09
C GLU A 127 -16.54 -51.08 17.80
N GLU A 128 -17.36 -50.46 16.94
CA GLU A 128 -18.67 -50.98 16.51
C GLU A 128 -18.57 -52.37 15.86
N MET A 129 -17.60 -52.58 14.96
CA MET A 129 -17.36 -53.89 14.36
C MET A 129 -17.04 -54.95 15.42
N SER A 130 -16.23 -54.62 16.43
CA SER A 130 -15.90 -55.55 17.52
C SER A 130 -17.13 -55.88 18.38
N MET A 131 -17.96 -54.88 18.67
CA MET A 131 -19.20 -55.04 19.42
C MET A 131 -20.19 -55.92 18.65
N ASN A 132 -20.36 -55.71 17.35
CA ASN A 132 -21.21 -56.53 16.51
C ASN A 132 -20.68 -57.98 16.38
N ALA A 133 -19.36 -58.16 16.25
CA ALA A 133 -18.74 -59.48 16.24
C ALA A 133 -18.95 -60.25 17.56
N SER A 134 -19.04 -59.55 18.69
CA SER A 134 -19.39 -60.15 19.98
C SER A 134 -20.87 -60.54 20.12
N ARG A 135 -21.75 -60.07 19.21
CA ARG A 135 -23.20 -60.34 19.20
C ARG A 135 -23.67 -60.82 17.80
N PRO A 136 -23.20 -61.97 17.31
CA PRO A 136 -23.41 -62.40 15.91
C PRO A 136 -24.89 -62.60 15.53
N HIS A 137 -25.76 -62.88 16.51
CA HIS A 137 -27.20 -63.05 16.29
C HIS A 137 -27.98 -61.73 16.10
N HIS A 138 -27.39 -60.57 16.39
CA HIS A 138 -28.06 -59.27 16.24
C HIS A 138 -28.15 -58.81 14.78
N LEU A 139 -27.15 -59.15 13.96
CA LEU A 139 -27.07 -58.68 12.57
C LEU A 139 -28.21 -59.21 11.69
N PRO A 140 -28.57 -60.51 11.72
CA PRO A 140 -29.73 -61.01 10.96
C PRO A 140 -31.07 -60.45 11.43
N VAL A 141 -31.19 -60.12 12.73
CA VAL A 141 -32.43 -59.51 13.29
C VAL A 141 -32.60 -58.09 12.77
N LEU A 142 -31.54 -57.28 12.83
CA LEU A 142 -31.55 -55.90 12.31
C LEU A 142 -31.78 -55.85 10.79
N GLN A 143 -31.23 -56.80 10.04
CA GLN A 143 -31.48 -56.92 8.59
C GLN A 143 -32.95 -57.21 8.29
N LYS A 144 -33.55 -58.13 9.05
CA LYS A 144 -34.97 -58.47 8.90
C LYS A 144 -35.91 -57.32 9.29
N GLU A 145 -35.59 -56.57 10.35
CA GLU A 145 -36.34 -55.36 10.73
C GLU A 145 -36.22 -54.28 9.66
N HIS A 146 -35.02 -54.04 9.12
CA HIS A 146 -34.82 -53.06 8.05
C HIS A 146 -35.58 -53.42 6.75
N GLU A 147 -35.59 -54.71 6.37
CA GLU A 147 -36.38 -55.19 5.23
C GLU A 147 -37.88 -54.99 5.45
N GLN A 148 -38.36 -55.11 6.69
CA GLN A 148 -39.76 -54.84 7.04
C GLN A 148 -40.12 -53.35 7.04
N GLU A 149 -39.18 -52.46 7.34
CA GLU A 149 -39.39 -51.01 7.29
C GLU A 149 -39.35 -50.44 5.86
N MET A 150 -38.68 -51.13 4.94
CA MET A 150 -38.53 -50.75 3.53
C MET A 150 -39.65 -51.30 2.63
N HIS A 151 -40.55 -52.11 3.16
CA HIS A 151 -41.70 -52.73 2.48
C HIS A 151 -43.03 -52.20 3.02
#